data_AF-A0A8S9M5A3-F1
#
_entry.id   AF-A0A8S9M5A3-F1
#
_cell.length_a   1.000
_cell.length_b   1.000
_cell.length_c   1.000
_cell.angle_alpha   90.00
_cell.angle_beta   90.00
_cell.angle_gamma   90.00
#
_symmetry.space_group_name_H-M   'P 1'
#
loop_
_entity.id
_entity.type
_entity.pdbx_description
1 polymer ?
#
loop_
_entity_poly.entity_id
_entity_poly.type
_entity_poly.pdbx_seq_one_letter_code
_entity_poly.pdbx_strand_id
1 'polypeptide(L)'
;MAEKKREEEAAEKEKMRKEKAKESAEKLKKDKEKERKLLLKERNRLRTLSAHVLAQRLLSKEDVENLCMSLNIQQLQSLCDTMGNKQGIELAKVIKEHEANSKAKENEKANFKEKECEKANSKEKESEKANGGDDAEPTKLDNTQKKENEKADGDAEPTKLDNTRKKQPWSKEEIDKLRKGIIKYPKGISRRWEVISDYIGTGRTVEEVLKATKTVLLQKPDSAKAFDTFLEKRKPTVSIASPLSTREEELGESLPMANNGEASGSSDADGWSSVQERALVQALKTFTKETSQRWERVAAAVPGKTMVQCKKKFAELKELIRSKKTGV
;
A
#
# COMPACT_ATOMS: atom_id res chain seq x y z
N MET A 1 31.17 -44.81 16.33
CA MET A 1 32.10 -43.68 16.57
C MET A 1 32.30 -42.84 15.30
N ALA A 2 32.65 -43.42 14.16
CA ALA A 2 32.89 -42.66 12.92
C ALA A 2 31.64 -41.96 12.33
N GLU A 3 30.46 -42.61 12.41
CA GLU A 3 29.20 -42.06 11.90
C GLU A 3 28.71 -40.86 12.73
N LYS A 4 28.72 -40.98 14.06
CA LYS A 4 28.38 -39.90 14.99
C LYS A 4 29.25 -38.65 14.78
N LYS A 5 30.54 -38.81 14.47
CA LYS A 5 31.46 -37.70 14.17
C LYS A 5 31.13 -37.01 12.84
N ARG A 6 30.69 -37.77 11.81
CA ARG A 6 30.26 -37.20 10.53
C ARG A 6 28.93 -36.45 10.64
N GLU A 7 28.01 -36.95 11.45
CA GLU A 7 26.73 -36.30 11.72
C GLU A 7 26.91 -34.98 12.47
N GLU A 8 27.78 -34.96 13.48
CA GLU A 8 28.13 -33.74 14.24
C GLU A 8 28.79 -32.67 13.35
N GLU A 9 29.73 -33.08 12.48
CA GLU A 9 30.37 -32.16 11.51
C GLU A 9 29.37 -31.63 10.47
N ALA A 10 28.40 -32.44 10.05
CA ALA A 10 27.34 -32.01 9.14
C ALA A 10 26.39 -30.99 9.82
N ALA A 11 26.01 -31.24 11.08
CA ALA A 11 25.19 -30.33 11.86
C ALA A 11 25.88 -28.98 12.10
N GLU A 12 27.19 -28.99 12.37
CA GLU A 12 27.98 -27.76 12.54
C GLU A 12 28.09 -26.97 11.22
N LYS A 13 28.36 -27.64 10.10
CA LYS A 13 28.37 -27.00 8.77
C LYS A 13 27.00 -26.40 8.41
N GLU A 14 25.92 -27.08 8.76
CA GLU A 14 24.56 -26.56 8.55
C GLU A 14 24.26 -25.34 9.44
N LYS A 15 24.68 -25.37 10.71
CA LYS A 15 24.55 -24.23 11.63
C LYS A 15 25.31 -23.01 11.11
N MET A 16 26.55 -23.19 10.65
CA MET A 16 27.36 -22.14 10.04
C MET A 16 26.74 -21.56 8.77
N ARG A 17 26.12 -22.40 7.92
CA ARG A 17 25.38 -21.93 6.73
C ARG A 17 24.15 -21.11 7.11
N LYS A 18 23.37 -21.57 8.11
CA LYS A 18 22.20 -20.85 8.62
C LYS A 18 22.59 -19.50 9.24
N GLU A 19 23.73 -19.43 9.92
CA GLU A 19 24.23 -18.19 10.51
C GLU A 19 24.67 -17.18 9.43
N LYS A 20 25.48 -17.60 8.46
CA LYS A 20 25.86 -16.76 7.30
C LYS A 20 24.64 -16.28 6.49
N ALA A 21 23.63 -17.14 6.33
CA ALA A 21 22.37 -16.77 5.68
C ALA A 21 21.60 -15.70 6.47
N LYS A 22 21.56 -15.81 7.81
CA LYS A 22 20.94 -14.79 8.67
C LYS A 22 21.69 -13.45 8.59
N GLU A 23 23.02 -13.48 8.68
CA GLU A 23 23.86 -12.27 8.64
C GLU A 23 23.74 -11.55 7.28
N SER A 24 23.81 -12.30 6.18
CA SER A 24 23.63 -11.73 4.83
C SER A 24 22.22 -11.15 4.63
N ALA A 25 21.18 -11.79 5.16
CA ALA A 25 19.81 -11.26 5.12
C ALA A 25 19.65 -9.98 5.95
N GLU A 26 20.30 -9.88 7.10
CA GLU A 26 20.31 -8.68 7.92
C GLU A 26 21.06 -7.53 7.24
N LYS A 27 22.23 -7.82 6.65
CA LYS A 27 22.99 -6.84 5.86
C LYS A 27 22.16 -6.30 4.69
N LEU A 28 21.48 -7.17 3.95
CA LEU A 28 20.60 -6.77 2.86
C LEU A 28 19.43 -5.88 3.33
N LYS A 29 18.84 -6.16 4.50
CA LYS A 29 17.79 -5.30 5.08
C LYS A 29 18.34 -3.91 5.43
N LYS A 30 19.51 -3.86 6.07
CA LYS A 30 20.18 -2.61 6.44
C LYS A 30 20.53 -1.78 5.21
N ASP A 31 21.02 -2.42 4.16
CA ASP A 31 21.40 -1.73 2.92
C ASP A 31 20.16 -1.22 2.15
N LYS A 32 19.07 -2.00 2.07
CA LYS A 32 17.77 -1.53 1.51
C LYS A 32 17.20 -0.35 2.28
N GLU A 33 17.33 -0.33 3.61
CA GLU A 33 16.86 0.78 4.42
C GLU A 33 17.67 2.06 4.16
N LYS A 34 19.01 1.95 4.07
CA LYS A 34 19.89 3.07 3.71
C LYS A 34 19.55 3.62 2.32
N GLU A 35 19.39 2.75 1.33
CA GLU A 35 19.03 3.13 -0.03
C GLU A 35 17.67 3.85 -0.07
N ARG A 36 16.67 3.35 0.67
CA ARG A 36 15.36 4.01 0.80
C ARG A 36 15.49 5.41 1.39
N LYS A 37 16.32 5.59 2.42
CA LYS A 37 16.55 6.91 3.03
C LYS A 37 17.24 7.86 2.05
N LEU A 38 18.22 7.38 1.29
CA LEU A 38 18.91 8.17 0.27
C LEU A 38 17.96 8.57 -0.87
N LEU A 39 17.13 7.66 -1.38
CA LEU A 39 16.12 7.96 -2.39
C LEU A 39 15.13 9.03 -1.91
N LEU A 40 14.68 8.95 -0.65
CA LEU A 40 13.81 9.97 -0.08
C LEU A 40 14.50 11.34 -0.01
N LYS A 41 15.78 11.38 0.38
CA LYS A 41 16.57 12.61 0.44
C LYS A 41 16.72 13.25 -0.95
N GLU A 42 17.12 12.47 -1.96
CA GLU A 42 17.32 12.99 -3.32
C GLU A 42 16.02 13.36 -4.01
N ARG A 43 14.93 12.60 -3.81
CA ARG A 43 13.59 13.01 -4.28
C ARG A 43 13.16 14.34 -3.67
N ASN A 44 13.41 14.53 -2.38
CA ASN A 44 13.11 15.81 -1.73
C ASN A 44 13.99 16.94 -2.28
N ARG A 45 15.29 16.69 -2.48
CA ARG A 45 16.23 17.63 -3.09
C ARG A 45 15.77 18.05 -4.50
N LEU A 46 15.37 17.09 -5.34
CA LEU A 46 14.82 17.35 -6.69
C LEU A 46 13.60 18.28 -6.61
N ARG A 47 12.65 17.99 -5.72
CA ARG A 47 11.48 18.86 -5.52
C ARG A 47 11.88 20.27 -5.11
N THR A 48 12.80 20.41 -4.17
CA THR A 48 13.29 21.72 -3.72
C THR A 48 13.96 22.50 -4.85
N LEU A 49 14.86 21.88 -5.61
CA LEU A 49 15.54 22.53 -6.74
C LEU A 49 14.57 22.93 -7.85
N SER A 50 13.56 22.10 -8.14
CA SER A 50 12.53 22.39 -9.14
C SER A 50 11.50 23.44 -8.71
N ALA A 51 11.41 23.78 -7.41
CA ALA A 51 10.33 24.59 -6.86
C ALA A 51 10.20 25.96 -7.53
N HIS A 52 11.33 26.59 -7.85
CA HIS A 52 11.35 27.91 -8.49
C HIS A 52 10.79 27.85 -9.92
N VAL A 53 11.15 26.82 -10.68
CA VAL A 53 10.72 26.62 -12.07
C VAL A 53 9.24 26.21 -12.15
N LEU A 54 8.77 25.44 -11.16
CA LEU A 54 7.35 25.12 -10.99
C LEU A 54 6.52 26.38 -10.68
N ALA A 55 7.01 27.25 -9.81
CA ALA A 55 6.35 28.51 -9.49
C ALA A 55 6.24 29.43 -10.73
N GLN A 56 7.26 29.43 -11.59
CA GLN A 56 7.27 30.14 -12.87
C GLN A 56 6.45 29.47 -13.98
N ARG A 57 5.79 28.33 -13.69
CA ARG A 57 5.01 27.53 -14.67
C ARG A 57 5.77 27.10 -15.92
N LEU A 58 7.11 27.06 -15.86
CA LEU A 58 7.95 26.61 -16.97
C LEU A 58 7.93 25.07 -17.12
N LEU A 59 7.47 24.38 -16.07
CA LEU A 59 7.46 22.93 -15.96
C LEU A 59 6.23 22.44 -15.21
N SER A 60 5.78 21.23 -15.50
CA SER A 60 4.61 20.65 -14.82
C SER A 60 5.05 19.96 -13.52
N LYS A 61 4.15 19.94 -12.52
CA LYS A 61 4.38 19.17 -11.29
C LYS A 61 4.52 17.67 -11.59
N GLU A 62 3.81 17.19 -12.61
CA GLU A 62 3.80 15.79 -13.02
C GLU A 62 5.17 15.35 -13.54
N ASP A 63 5.84 16.21 -14.33
CA ASP A 63 7.16 15.90 -14.90
C ASP A 63 8.19 15.60 -13.78
N VAL A 64 8.13 16.37 -12.69
CA VAL A 64 9.01 16.20 -11.52
C VAL A 64 8.67 14.93 -10.74
N GLU A 65 7.40 14.61 -10.56
CA GLU A 65 6.98 13.39 -9.86
C GLU A 65 7.27 12.14 -10.68
N ASN A 66 7.12 12.19 -12.00
CA ASN A 66 7.52 11.13 -12.93
C ASN A 66 8.99 10.78 -12.75
N LEU A 67 9.87 11.79 -12.78
CA LEU A 67 11.30 11.61 -12.54
C LEU A 67 11.60 11.07 -11.15
N CYS A 68 10.87 11.52 -10.11
CA CYS A 68 11.00 10.96 -8.77
C CYS A 68 10.69 9.46 -8.75
N MET A 69 9.71 9.00 -9.52
CA MET A 69 9.29 7.59 -9.55
C MET A 69 10.15 6.72 -10.47
N SER A 70 10.61 7.25 -11.61
CA SER A 70 11.29 6.47 -12.64
C SER A 70 12.79 6.33 -12.44
N LEU A 71 13.44 7.32 -11.81
CA LEU A 71 14.89 7.35 -11.66
C LEU A 71 15.37 6.59 -10.41
N ASN A 72 16.51 5.89 -10.56
CA ASN A 72 17.22 5.28 -9.44
C ASN A 72 18.09 6.32 -8.69
N ILE A 73 18.75 5.90 -7.61
CA ILE A 73 19.52 6.81 -6.75
C ILE A 73 20.66 7.52 -7.48
N GLN A 74 21.43 6.82 -8.30
CA GLN A 74 22.56 7.39 -9.03
C GLN A 74 22.08 8.40 -10.08
N GLN A 75 20.98 8.09 -10.77
CA GLN A 75 20.38 8.98 -11.76
C GLN A 75 19.80 10.24 -11.10
N LEU A 76 19.14 10.11 -9.95
CA LEU A 76 18.61 11.25 -9.19
C LEU A 76 19.74 12.16 -8.69
N GLN A 77 20.83 11.60 -8.18
CA GLN A 77 21.99 12.37 -7.73
C GLN A 77 22.62 13.15 -8.89
N SER A 78 22.92 12.47 -9.99
CA SER A 78 23.50 13.09 -11.20
C SER A 78 22.61 14.22 -11.75
N LEU A 79 21.29 13.99 -11.80
CA LEU A 79 20.33 15.04 -12.18
C LEU A 79 20.40 16.22 -11.21
N CYS A 80 20.32 15.98 -9.90
CA CYS A 80 20.36 17.06 -8.90
C CYS A 80 21.67 17.85 -8.91
N ASP A 81 22.80 17.20 -9.17
CA ASP A 81 24.11 17.86 -9.27
C ASP A 81 24.18 18.71 -10.54
N THR A 82 23.66 18.21 -11.66
CA THR A 82 23.57 18.96 -12.93
C THR A 82 22.64 20.18 -12.81
N MET A 83 21.59 20.08 -12.00
CA MET A 83 20.64 21.17 -11.74
C MET A 83 21.20 22.24 -10.79
N GLY A 84 22.14 21.89 -9.91
CA GLY A 84 22.66 22.80 -8.88
C GLY A 84 23.25 24.11 -9.44
N ASN A 85 23.72 24.08 -10.68
CA ASN A 85 24.35 25.22 -11.35
C ASN A 85 23.43 25.91 -12.38
N LYS A 86 22.17 25.49 -12.52
CA LYS A 86 21.27 25.94 -13.59
C LYS A 86 20.05 26.66 -13.00
N GLN A 87 19.55 27.69 -13.67
CA GLN A 87 18.42 28.50 -13.20
C GLN A 87 17.40 28.74 -14.33
N GLY A 88 16.16 29.07 -13.95
CA GLY A 88 15.10 29.48 -14.88
C GLY A 88 14.83 28.47 -16.01
N ILE A 89 14.86 28.95 -17.26
CA ILE A 89 14.57 28.16 -18.47
C ILE A 89 15.60 27.05 -18.70
N GLU A 90 16.87 27.27 -18.37
CA GLU A 90 17.91 26.24 -18.53
C GLU A 90 17.67 25.05 -17.61
N LEU A 91 17.27 25.32 -16.36
CA LEU A 91 16.88 24.28 -15.42
C LEU A 91 15.63 23.53 -15.91
N ALA A 92 14.64 24.25 -16.45
CA ALA A 92 13.45 23.65 -17.03
C ALA A 92 13.78 22.72 -18.22
N LYS A 93 14.71 23.13 -19.08
CA LYS A 93 15.15 22.36 -20.24
C LYS A 93 15.79 21.03 -19.83
N VAL A 94 16.67 21.06 -18.83
CA VAL A 94 17.33 19.85 -18.31
C VAL A 94 16.34 18.84 -17.76
N ILE A 95 15.35 19.30 -16.99
CA ILE A 95 14.35 18.41 -16.41
C ILE A 95 13.51 17.75 -17.51
N LYS A 96 13.05 18.53 -18.51
CA LYS A 96 12.28 17.99 -19.65
C LYS A 96 13.08 17.00 -20.49
N GLU A 97 14.35 17.28 -20.72
CA GLU A 97 15.25 16.38 -21.46
C GLU A 97 15.44 15.05 -20.73
N HIS A 98 15.63 15.10 -19.41
CA HIS A 98 15.78 13.90 -18.60
C HIS A 98 14.47 13.09 -18.52
N GLU A 99 13.31 13.76 -18.49
CA GLU A 99 12.01 13.10 -18.52
C GLU A 99 11.75 12.42 -19.87
N ALA A 100 12.06 13.09 -20.98
CA ALA A 100 11.95 12.50 -22.32
C ALA A 100 12.87 11.28 -22.49
N ASN A 101 14.12 11.37 -22.00
CA ASN A 101 15.06 10.25 -22.04
C ASN A 101 14.59 9.09 -21.14
N SER A 102 14.02 9.39 -19.96
CA SER A 102 13.41 8.38 -19.10
C SER A 102 12.27 7.65 -19.81
N LYS A 103 11.36 8.37 -20.46
CA LYS A 103 10.24 7.79 -21.22
C LYS A 103 10.73 6.95 -22.41
N ALA A 104 11.77 7.39 -23.11
CA ALA A 104 12.37 6.64 -24.22
C ALA A 104 12.93 5.29 -23.75
N LYS A 105 13.68 5.27 -22.63
CA LYS A 105 14.23 4.02 -22.05
C LYS A 105 13.14 3.09 -21.52
N GLU A 106 12.04 3.64 -21.00
CA GLU A 106 10.91 2.83 -20.55
C GLU A 106 10.17 2.17 -21.73
N ASN A 107 10.01 2.89 -22.84
CA ASN A 107 9.40 2.38 -24.06
C ASN A 107 10.28 1.32 -24.76
N GLU A 108 11.60 1.50 -24.78
CA GLU A 108 12.55 0.50 -25.29
C GLU A 108 12.51 -0.79 -24.46
N LYS A 109 12.44 -0.67 -23.13
CA LYS A 109 12.33 -1.81 -22.21
C LYS A 109 10.99 -2.55 -22.34
N ALA A 110 9.90 -1.82 -22.66
CA ALA A 110 8.60 -2.42 -22.96
C ALA A 110 8.66 -3.19 -24.29
N ASN A 111 9.25 -2.62 -25.34
CA ASN A 111 9.39 -3.22 -26.66
C ASN A 111 10.33 -4.45 -26.65
N PHE A 112 11.40 -4.44 -25.84
CA PHE A 112 12.27 -5.61 -25.66
C PHE A 112 11.55 -6.78 -24.99
N LYS A 113 10.69 -6.52 -23.99
CA LYS A 113 9.87 -7.55 -23.34
C LYS A 113 8.81 -8.14 -24.25
N GLU A 114 8.29 -7.36 -25.19
CA GLU A 114 7.33 -7.82 -26.20
C GLU A 114 8.01 -8.71 -27.25
N LYS A 115 9.21 -8.37 -27.70
CA LYS A 115 10.01 -9.22 -28.60
C LYS A 115 10.53 -10.51 -27.96
N GLU A 116 10.80 -10.51 -26.65
CA GLU A 116 11.19 -11.72 -25.91
C GLU A 116 10.00 -12.68 -25.72
N CYS A 117 8.78 -12.16 -25.57
CA CYS A 117 7.57 -12.99 -25.46
C CYS A 117 7.14 -13.60 -26.81
N GLU A 118 7.41 -12.93 -27.93
CA GLU A 118 7.21 -13.47 -29.28
C GLU A 118 8.21 -14.59 -29.63
N LYS A 119 9.49 -14.45 -29.21
CA LYS A 119 10.50 -15.51 -29.40
C LYS A 119 10.23 -16.76 -28.55
N ALA A 120 9.62 -16.62 -27.37
CA ALA A 120 9.21 -17.75 -26.55
C ALA A 120 8.01 -18.52 -27.15
N ASN A 121 7.11 -17.84 -27.87
CA ASN A 121 5.95 -18.46 -28.52
C ASN A 121 6.29 -19.12 -29.88
N SER A 122 7.51 -18.95 -30.38
CA SER A 122 7.98 -19.52 -31.65
C SER A 122 8.75 -20.84 -31.48
N LYS A 123 9.02 -21.28 -30.25
CA LYS A 123 9.85 -22.48 -29.97
C LYS A 123 9.07 -23.74 -29.57
N GLU A 124 7.74 -23.67 -29.50
CA GLU A 124 6.84 -24.83 -29.31
C GLU A 124 6.19 -25.32 -30.62
N LYS A 125 6.64 -24.84 -31.79
CA LYS A 125 6.15 -25.28 -33.11
C LYS A 125 7.23 -25.90 -34.00
N GLU A 126 8.28 -26.45 -33.39
CA GLU A 126 9.33 -27.19 -34.11
C GLU A 126 9.81 -28.39 -33.27
N SER A 127 8.87 -29.27 -32.88
CA SER A 127 9.21 -30.61 -32.39
C SER A 127 8.07 -31.59 -32.63
N GLU A 128 7.64 -31.73 -33.90
CA GLU A 128 6.90 -32.91 -34.35
C GLU A 128 7.00 -33.04 -35.87
N LYS A 129 8.16 -33.51 -36.35
CA LYS A 129 8.25 -34.40 -37.52
C LYS A 129 9.66 -34.96 -37.66
N ALA A 130 9.83 -36.19 -37.19
CA ALA A 130 10.90 -37.07 -37.63
C ALA A 130 10.32 -38.49 -37.75
N ASN A 131 9.89 -38.87 -38.96
CA ASN A 131 10.24 -40.16 -39.61
C ASN A 131 9.52 -40.36 -40.95
N GLY A 132 10.31 -40.83 -41.93
CA GLY A 132 9.94 -41.45 -43.23
C GLY A 132 9.43 -40.47 -44.28
N GLY A 133 9.97 -40.35 -45.50
CA GLY A 133 10.71 -41.29 -46.34
C GLY A 133 9.99 -41.41 -47.69
N ASP A 134 10.72 -41.15 -48.77
CA ASP A 134 10.45 -41.47 -50.18
C ASP A 134 9.69 -40.47 -51.11
N ASP A 135 10.49 -39.92 -52.03
CA ASP A 135 10.32 -39.82 -53.49
C ASP A 135 9.32 -38.84 -54.17
N ALA A 136 9.80 -38.36 -55.34
CA ALA A 136 9.15 -37.66 -56.46
C ALA A 136 8.81 -36.14 -56.39
N GLU A 137 9.41 -35.43 -57.35
CA GLU A 137 9.16 -34.05 -57.81
C GLU A 137 7.87 -33.98 -58.71
N PRO A 138 7.48 -32.84 -59.32
CA PRO A 138 6.37 -31.99 -58.88
C PRO A 138 5.23 -31.88 -59.92
N THR A 139 3.99 -31.54 -59.54
CA THR A 139 3.04 -30.92 -60.49
C THR A 139 1.86 -30.18 -59.83
N LYS A 140 1.79 -28.88 -60.15
CA LYS A 140 0.64 -28.09 -60.66
C LYS A 140 -0.81 -28.27 -60.10
N LEU A 141 -1.35 -27.11 -59.74
CA LEU A 141 -2.63 -26.49 -60.15
C LEU A 141 -3.96 -26.85 -59.45
N ASP A 142 -4.67 -25.73 -59.17
CA ASP A 142 -6.11 -25.46 -59.26
C ASP A 142 -7.10 -25.96 -58.16
N ASN A 143 -7.49 -25.00 -57.31
CA ASN A 143 -8.81 -24.32 -57.33
C ASN A 143 -10.12 -25.06 -56.96
N THR A 144 -10.97 -24.25 -56.30
CA THR A 144 -12.44 -24.27 -56.35
C THR A 144 -13.22 -25.19 -55.41
N GLN A 145 -13.69 -24.55 -54.33
CA GLN A 145 -15.08 -24.37 -53.86
C GLN A 145 -15.99 -25.57 -53.55
N LYS A 146 -16.70 -25.35 -52.41
CA LYS A 146 -18.11 -25.67 -52.11
C LYS A 146 -18.37 -27.16 -51.85
N LYS A 147 -19.24 -27.56 -50.92
CA LYS A 147 -20.47 -26.92 -50.42
C LYS A 147 -20.96 -27.73 -49.20
N GLU A 148 -21.83 -27.07 -48.41
CA GLU A 148 -22.92 -27.67 -47.61
C GLU A 148 -22.54 -28.59 -46.43
N ASN A 149 -23.40 -28.86 -45.46
CA ASN A 149 -24.38 -28.14 -44.63
C ASN A 149 -24.80 -29.20 -43.57
N GLU A 150 -25.43 -28.77 -42.47
CA GLU A 150 -26.24 -29.60 -41.55
C GLU A 150 -25.58 -30.35 -40.35
N LYS A 151 -25.62 -29.68 -39.19
CA LYS A 151 -26.50 -29.90 -38.02
C LYS A 151 -26.61 -31.29 -37.33
N ALA A 152 -26.40 -31.25 -36.00
CA ALA A 152 -26.91 -32.11 -34.90
C ALA A 152 -26.35 -33.56 -34.83
N ASP A 153 -26.06 -34.20 -33.69
CA ASP A 153 -26.42 -34.02 -32.27
C ASP A 153 -25.45 -34.88 -31.41
N GLY A 154 -25.23 -34.48 -30.14
CA GLY A 154 -24.85 -35.31 -28.98
C GLY A 154 -23.54 -36.13 -28.96
N ASP A 155 -22.60 -35.80 -28.04
CA ASP A 155 -22.42 -36.56 -26.78
C ASP A 155 -21.38 -35.87 -25.86
N ALA A 156 -21.38 -36.23 -24.58
CA ALA A 156 -20.89 -35.44 -23.46
C ALA A 156 -19.46 -35.79 -22.98
N GLU A 157 -18.87 -34.83 -22.25
CA GLU A 157 -17.69 -34.90 -21.35
C GLU A 157 -16.25 -34.95 -21.94
N PRO A 158 -15.24 -34.39 -21.23
CA PRO A 158 -15.17 -33.02 -20.71
C PRO A 158 -13.95 -32.32 -21.32
N THR A 159 -14.16 -31.17 -21.94
CA THR A 159 -13.10 -30.35 -22.52
C THR A 159 -12.19 -29.79 -21.43
N LYS A 160 -10.91 -30.17 -21.52
CA LYS A 160 -9.79 -29.66 -20.73
C LYS A 160 -9.62 -28.16 -21.03
N LEU A 161 -10.19 -27.35 -20.15
CA LEU A 161 -10.19 -25.89 -20.18
C LEU A 161 -8.77 -25.31 -20.20
N ASP A 162 -8.41 -24.82 -21.39
CA ASP A 162 -7.99 -23.44 -21.67
C ASP A 162 -7.04 -22.78 -20.66
N ASN A 163 -5.77 -22.70 -21.07
CA ASN A 163 -4.68 -22.04 -20.38
C ASN A 163 -4.63 -20.51 -20.63
N THR A 164 -5.73 -19.87 -21.03
CA THR A 164 -5.81 -18.41 -21.23
C THR A 164 -6.35 -17.63 -20.02
N ARG A 165 -5.91 -17.95 -18.79
CA ARG A 165 -6.20 -17.08 -17.63
C ARG A 165 -5.24 -15.88 -17.55
N LYS A 166 -5.31 -15.03 -18.58
CA LYS A 166 -4.85 -13.64 -18.53
C LYS A 166 -5.64 -12.90 -17.44
N LYS A 167 -4.99 -12.56 -16.33
CA LYS A 167 -5.38 -11.54 -15.31
C LYS A 167 -6.87 -11.14 -15.33
N GLN A 168 -7.78 -12.09 -15.09
CA GLN A 168 -9.20 -11.78 -15.08
C GLN A 168 -9.48 -10.83 -13.89
N PRO A 169 -10.15 -9.68 -14.13
CA PRO A 169 -10.54 -8.78 -13.07
C PRO A 169 -11.38 -9.53 -12.02
N TRP A 170 -11.33 -9.06 -10.78
CA TRP A 170 -12.12 -9.66 -9.72
C TRP A 170 -13.61 -9.39 -9.97
N SER A 171 -14.39 -10.45 -10.20
CA SER A 171 -15.83 -10.32 -10.35
C SER A 171 -16.47 -9.94 -9.02
N LYS A 172 -17.61 -9.25 -9.06
CA LYS A 172 -18.30 -8.74 -7.86
C LYS A 172 -18.60 -9.87 -6.85
N GLU A 173 -19.00 -11.04 -7.34
CA GLU A 173 -19.28 -12.21 -6.52
C GLU A 173 -18.03 -12.77 -5.82
N GLU A 174 -16.91 -12.81 -6.52
CA GLU A 174 -15.62 -13.21 -5.94
C GLU A 174 -15.14 -12.23 -4.89
N ILE A 175 -15.36 -10.93 -5.10
CA ILE A 175 -15.04 -9.88 -4.12
C ILE A 175 -15.87 -10.06 -2.84
N ASP A 176 -17.16 -10.35 -2.97
CA ASP A 176 -18.04 -10.57 -1.83
C ASP A 176 -17.70 -11.86 -1.09
N LYS A 177 -17.34 -12.94 -1.81
CA LYS A 177 -16.81 -14.16 -1.20
C LYS A 177 -15.46 -13.92 -0.51
N LEU A 178 -14.57 -13.12 -1.09
CA LEU A 178 -13.29 -12.74 -0.47
C LEU A 178 -13.51 -11.96 0.83
N ARG A 179 -14.42 -10.99 0.82
CA ARG A 179 -14.83 -10.22 2.03
C ARG A 179 -15.35 -11.14 3.12
N LYS A 180 -16.28 -12.04 2.77
CA LYS A 180 -16.84 -13.02 3.71
C LYS A 180 -15.77 -13.98 4.23
N GLY A 181 -14.87 -14.47 3.36
CA GLY A 181 -13.79 -15.37 3.73
C GLY A 181 -12.80 -14.74 4.72
N ILE A 182 -12.46 -13.47 4.56
CA ILE A 182 -11.54 -12.77 5.47
C ILE A 182 -12.15 -12.55 6.86
N ILE A 183 -13.45 -12.30 6.93
CA ILE A 183 -14.20 -12.19 8.19
C ILE A 183 -14.33 -13.57 8.83
N LYS A 184 -14.75 -14.57 8.05
CA LYS A 184 -14.99 -15.94 8.49
C LYS A 184 -13.73 -16.64 8.98
N TYR A 185 -12.60 -16.40 8.34
CA TYR A 185 -11.31 -16.95 8.72
C TYR A 185 -10.42 -15.82 9.22
N PRO A 186 -10.37 -15.53 10.54
CA PRO A 186 -9.52 -14.48 11.10
C PRO A 186 -8.02 -14.81 11.08
N LYS A 187 -7.19 -13.81 11.40
CA LYS A 187 -5.72 -13.95 11.48
C LYS A 187 -5.35 -14.91 12.63
N GLY A 188 -4.46 -15.87 12.36
CA GLY A 188 -4.05 -16.89 13.33
C GLY A 188 -4.41 -18.32 12.92
N ILE A 189 -5.30 -18.48 11.94
CA ILE A 189 -5.58 -19.78 11.33
C ILE A 189 -4.40 -20.18 10.43
N SER A 190 -3.81 -21.35 10.68
CA SER A 190 -2.79 -21.93 9.80
C SER A 190 -3.37 -22.14 8.41
N ARG A 191 -2.60 -21.82 7.36
CA ARG A 191 -3.05 -21.93 5.95
C ARG A 191 -4.32 -21.13 5.65
N ARG A 192 -4.59 -20.07 6.42
CA ARG A 192 -5.75 -19.17 6.23
C ARG A 192 -6.00 -18.80 4.76
N TRP A 193 -4.95 -18.48 4.02
CA TRP A 193 -5.08 -18.04 2.64
C TRP A 193 -5.43 -19.17 1.68
N GLU A 194 -4.99 -20.41 1.95
CA GLU A 194 -5.42 -21.61 1.22
C GLU A 194 -6.91 -21.85 1.49
N VAL A 195 -7.34 -21.79 2.76
CA VAL A 195 -8.76 -21.94 3.13
C VAL A 195 -9.65 -20.86 2.51
N ILE A 196 -9.18 -19.60 2.44
CA ILE A 196 -9.92 -18.52 1.78
C ILE A 196 -9.96 -18.72 0.26
N SER A 197 -8.87 -19.18 -0.35
CA SER A 197 -8.81 -19.54 -1.77
C SER A 197 -9.85 -20.62 -2.11
N ASP A 198 -9.87 -21.70 -1.34
CA ASP A 198 -10.82 -22.81 -1.51
C ASP A 198 -12.26 -22.35 -1.27
N TYR A 199 -12.49 -21.47 -0.28
CA TYR A 199 -13.79 -20.89 0.01
C TYR A 199 -14.34 -20.00 -1.13
N ILE A 200 -13.46 -19.30 -1.86
CA ILE A 200 -13.87 -18.53 -3.03
C ILE A 200 -14.22 -19.49 -4.18
N GLY A 201 -13.50 -20.60 -4.30
CA GLY A 201 -13.82 -21.71 -5.20
C GLY A 201 -13.57 -21.42 -6.68
N THR A 202 -12.86 -20.34 -7.02
CA THR A 202 -12.60 -19.94 -8.41
C THR A 202 -11.20 -20.34 -8.93
N GLY A 203 -10.46 -21.13 -8.14
CA GLY A 203 -9.12 -21.60 -8.49
C GLY A 203 -8.06 -20.50 -8.56
N ARG A 204 -8.33 -19.34 -7.92
CA ARG A 204 -7.33 -18.27 -7.76
C ARG A 204 -6.27 -18.70 -6.76
N THR A 205 -5.02 -18.42 -7.07
CA THR A 205 -3.88 -18.78 -6.21
C THR A 205 -3.88 -17.97 -4.90
N VAL A 206 -3.17 -18.49 -3.90
CA VAL A 206 -2.98 -17.83 -2.59
C VAL A 206 -2.42 -16.42 -2.76
N GLU A 207 -1.49 -16.23 -3.71
CA GLU A 207 -0.87 -14.96 -4.05
C GLU A 207 -1.86 -13.96 -4.63
N GLU A 208 -2.79 -14.41 -5.49
CA GLU A 208 -3.84 -13.59 -6.07
C GLU A 208 -4.86 -13.15 -5.01
N VAL A 209 -5.25 -14.06 -4.12
CA VAL A 209 -6.14 -13.78 -2.98
C VAL A 209 -5.52 -12.74 -2.04
N LEU A 210 -4.23 -12.89 -1.72
CA LEU A 210 -3.46 -11.92 -0.93
C LEU A 210 -3.39 -10.55 -1.60
N LYS A 211 -3.10 -10.53 -2.91
CA LYS A 211 -3.02 -9.30 -3.70
C LYS A 211 -4.37 -8.59 -3.76
N ALA A 212 -5.44 -9.31 -4.01
CA ALA A 212 -6.80 -8.77 -4.07
C ALA A 212 -7.30 -8.28 -2.72
N THR A 213 -6.97 -8.99 -1.65
CA THR A 213 -7.25 -8.50 -0.30
C THR A 213 -6.59 -7.14 -0.07
N LYS A 214 -5.36 -6.97 -0.56
CA LYS A 214 -4.64 -5.70 -0.46
C LYS A 214 -5.19 -4.62 -1.40
N THR A 215 -5.56 -4.96 -2.63
CA THR A 215 -5.95 -3.99 -3.67
C THR A 215 -7.44 -3.69 -3.72
N VAL A 216 -8.31 -4.66 -3.44
CA VAL A 216 -9.79 -4.56 -3.54
C VAL A 216 -10.43 -4.20 -2.19
N LEU A 217 -9.79 -4.62 -1.09
CA LEU A 217 -10.36 -4.56 0.26
C LEU A 217 -9.65 -3.55 1.16
N LEU A 218 -8.34 -3.39 0.98
CA LEU A 218 -7.54 -2.34 1.65
C LEU A 218 -7.37 -1.08 0.79
N GLN A 219 -7.99 -1.02 -0.40
CA GLN A 219 -8.24 0.27 -1.04
C GLN A 219 -9.10 1.07 -0.06
N LYS A 220 -8.49 2.06 0.59
CA LYS A 220 -9.24 3.13 1.24
C LYS A 220 -10.24 3.64 0.18
N PRO A 221 -11.53 3.86 0.52
CA PRO A 221 -12.41 4.54 -0.40
C PRO A 221 -11.67 5.78 -0.85
N ASP A 222 -11.58 5.94 -2.17
CA ASP A 222 -10.91 7.05 -2.81
C ASP A 222 -11.27 8.32 -2.03
N SER A 223 -10.27 8.97 -1.46
CA SER A 223 -10.46 10.10 -0.54
C SER A 223 -11.31 11.19 -1.19
N ALA A 224 -11.31 11.26 -2.52
CA ALA A 224 -12.13 12.16 -3.30
C ALA A 224 -13.64 11.86 -3.19
N LYS A 225 -14.04 10.58 -3.13
CA LYS A 225 -15.46 10.16 -3.05
C LYS A 225 -15.97 9.96 -1.64
N ALA A 226 -15.07 9.80 -0.66
CA ALA A 226 -15.43 9.64 0.74
C ALA A 226 -16.16 10.87 1.33
N PHE A 227 -15.91 12.06 0.79
CA PHE A 227 -16.60 13.30 1.20
C PHE A 227 -18.01 13.40 0.58
N ASP A 228 -18.18 13.05 -0.69
CA ASP A 228 -19.51 13.04 -1.33
C ASP A 228 -20.45 12.02 -0.69
N THR A 229 -19.96 10.80 -0.42
CA THR A 229 -20.76 9.80 0.31
C THR A 229 -21.09 10.25 1.74
N PHE A 230 -20.29 11.15 2.33
CA PHE A 230 -20.58 11.75 3.63
C PHE A 230 -21.61 12.87 3.54
N LEU A 231 -21.60 13.67 2.47
CA LEU A 231 -22.60 14.69 2.18
C LEU A 231 -23.96 14.06 1.85
N GLU A 232 -24.02 13.01 1.03
CA GLU A 232 -25.26 12.27 0.74
C GLU A 232 -25.85 11.60 1.99
N LYS A 233 -25.00 11.19 2.92
CA LYS A 233 -25.42 10.50 4.15
C LYS A 233 -25.86 11.45 5.27
N ARG A 234 -25.76 12.76 5.06
CA ARG A 234 -26.45 13.77 5.86
C ARG A 234 -27.72 14.19 5.13
N LYS A 235 -28.88 13.79 5.69
CA LYS A 235 -30.18 14.33 5.28
C LYS A 235 -30.15 15.87 5.35
N PRO A 236 -30.82 16.60 4.43
CA PRO A 236 -30.97 18.05 4.57
C PRO A 236 -31.67 18.37 5.89
N THR A 237 -31.00 19.17 6.73
CA THR A 237 -31.53 19.70 7.98
C THR A 237 -32.79 20.51 7.67
N VAL A 238 -33.88 20.20 8.36
CA VAL A 238 -35.12 20.97 8.34
C VAL A 238 -34.80 22.40 8.76
N SER A 239 -35.02 23.35 7.85
CA SER A 239 -35.00 24.79 8.14
C SER A 239 -36.11 25.11 9.14
N ILE A 240 -35.76 25.34 10.40
CA ILE A 240 -36.67 25.95 11.36
C ILE A 240 -36.42 27.45 11.31
N ALA A 241 -37.37 28.17 10.72
CA ALA A 241 -37.45 29.61 10.80
C ALA A 241 -38.10 30.03 12.12
N SER A 242 -37.56 31.11 12.71
CA SER A 242 -38.17 32.03 13.69
C SER A 242 -37.80 31.82 15.18
N PRO A 243 -37.91 32.87 16.03
CA PRO A 243 -37.23 34.17 15.93
C PRO A 243 -36.68 34.67 17.30
N LEU A 244 -35.88 35.73 17.22
CA LEU A 244 -35.57 36.75 18.22
C LEU A 244 -36.52 36.83 19.46
N SER A 245 -35.98 36.72 20.69
CA SER A 245 -36.22 37.66 21.82
C SER A 245 -35.62 37.16 23.14
N THR A 246 -35.12 38.14 23.92
CA THR A 246 -34.94 38.20 25.38
C THR A 246 -33.63 37.59 25.92
N ARG A 247 -32.59 38.43 26.16
CA ARG A 247 -32.27 39.12 27.45
C ARG A 247 -31.72 38.10 28.45
N GLU A 248 -30.50 38.18 28.97
CA GLU A 248 -29.89 39.27 29.75
C GLU A 248 -28.36 39.30 29.60
N GLU A 249 -27.81 40.51 29.54
CA GLU A 249 -26.40 40.80 29.81
C GLU A 249 -26.19 40.86 31.32
N GLU A 250 -25.10 40.27 31.83
CA GLU A 250 -24.47 40.78 33.05
C GLU A 250 -22.95 40.69 32.91
N LEU A 251 -22.34 41.87 33.03
CA LEU A 251 -20.93 42.19 32.96
C LEU A 251 -20.38 42.34 34.39
N GLY A 252 -19.12 41.95 34.60
CA GLY A 252 -18.31 42.31 35.77
C GLY A 252 -18.16 41.16 36.76
N GLU A 253 -17.09 41.01 37.53
CA GLU A 253 -15.84 41.74 37.74
C GLU A 253 -14.98 40.80 38.63
N SER A 254 -13.67 41.01 38.64
CA SER A 254 -12.74 40.72 39.75
C SER A 254 -12.07 39.34 39.90
N LEU A 255 -10.74 39.41 39.75
CA LEU A 255 -9.74 38.59 40.44
C LEU A 255 -9.90 38.70 41.97
N PRO A 256 -9.40 37.72 42.74
CA PRO A 256 -8.19 38.05 43.48
C PRO A 256 -7.12 36.96 43.47
N MET A 257 -5.89 37.44 43.58
CA MET A 257 -4.68 36.68 43.87
C MET A 257 -4.54 36.51 45.39
N ALA A 258 -4.19 35.32 45.89
CA ALA A 258 -3.20 35.10 46.97
C ALA A 258 -3.15 33.64 47.49
N ASN A 259 -1.96 33.05 47.35
CA ASN A 259 -1.20 32.28 48.36
C ASN A 259 -1.58 30.85 48.81
N ASN A 260 -0.72 29.91 48.37
CA ASN A 260 0.08 28.96 49.15
C ASN A 260 -0.56 28.06 50.24
N GLY A 261 -0.37 26.74 50.11
CA GLY A 261 -0.52 25.79 51.24
C GLY A 261 -0.88 24.37 50.83
N GLU A 262 -0.12 23.41 51.31
CA GLU A 262 -0.07 22.00 50.91
C GLU A 262 -1.25 21.11 51.35
N ALA A 263 -1.34 19.99 50.63
CA ALA A 263 -1.64 18.62 51.09
C ALA A 263 -3.07 18.20 51.52
N SER A 264 -3.53 17.20 50.77
CA SER A 264 -4.17 15.95 51.24
C SER A 264 -5.69 15.87 51.30
N GLY A 265 -6.21 14.72 50.86
CA GLY A 265 -7.60 14.28 51.00
C GLY A 265 -8.37 14.31 49.67
N SER A 266 -8.11 13.38 48.74
CA SER A 266 -8.90 12.14 48.62
C SER A 266 -10.42 12.37 48.58
N SER A 267 -10.93 12.78 47.42
CA SER A 267 -12.31 12.53 47.00
C SER A 267 -12.30 12.29 45.48
N ASP A 268 -12.49 11.03 45.11
CA ASP A 268 -12.93 10.51 43.80
C ASP A 268 -12.73 11.40 42.55
N ALA A 269 -11.48 11.48 42.07
CA ALA A 269 -11.12 12.08 40.78
C ALA A 269 -11.18 11.09 39.60
N ASP A 270 -11.91 9.98 39.72
CA ASP A 270 -12.01 8.95 38.68
C ASP A 270 -13.05 9.31 37.59
N GLY A 271 -13.87 10.35 37.82
CA GLY A 271 -14.73 10.94 36.81
C GLY A 271 -13.93 11.69 35.75
N TRP A 272 -13.96 11.21 34.51
CA TRP A 272 -13.49 11.95 33.34
C TRP A 272 -14.63 12.77 32.76
N SER A 273 -14.46 14.09 32.66
CA SER A 273 -15.45 14.93 31.96
C SER A 273 -15.31 14.77 30.45
N SER A 274 -16.38 15.03 29.69
CA SER A 274 -16.33 14.99 28.21
C SER A 274 -15.26 15.95 27.66
N VAL A 275 -15.04 17.08 28.32
CA VAL A 275 -13.99 18.05 27.96
C VAL A 275 -12.60 17.46 28.17
N GLN A 276 -12.36 16.81 29.31
CA GLN A 276 -11.07 16.15 29.61
C GLN A 276 -10.79 14.98 28.65
N GLU A 277 -11.80 14.19 28.30
CA GLU A 277 -11.64 13.09 27.34
C GLU A 277 -11.30 13.61 25.94
N ARG A 278 -11.98 14.66 25.47
CA ARG A 278 -11.68 15.30 24.19
C ARG A 278 -10.27 15.89 24.18
N ALA A 279 -9.89 16.59 25.26
CA ALA A 279 -8.56 17.16 25.42
C ALA A 279 -7.47 16.08 25.40
N LEU A 280 -7.69 14.94 26.07
CA LEU A 280 -6.76 13.80 26.05
C LEU A 280 -6.61 13.22 24.63
N VAL A 281 -7.71 13.00 23.92
CA VAL A 281 -7.67 12.46 22.55
C VAL A 281 -6.99 13.44 21.59
N GLN A 282 -7.25 14.74 21.74
CA GLN A 282 -6.59 15.79 20.95
C GLN A 282 -5.09 15.84 21.24
N ALA A 283 -4.69 15.87 22.52
CA ALA A 283 -3.29 15.87 22.93
C ALA A 283 -2.54 14.63 22.44
N LEU A 284 -3.16 13.45 22.45
CA LEU A 284 -2.58 12.20 21.94
C LEU A 284 -2.38 12.21 20.42
N LYS A 285 -3.19 12.97 19.68
CA LYS A 285 -3.04 13.18 18.22
C LYS A 285 -1.94 14.20 17.92
N THR A 286 -1.89 15.29 18.69
CA THR A 286 -0.89 16.35 18.54
C THR A 286 0.50 15.87 18.93
N PHE A 287 0.63 15.21 20.07
CA PHE A 287 1.88 14.65 20.57
C PHE A 287 1.95 13.17 20.19
N THR A 288 2.56 12.89 19.04
CA THR A 288 2.73 11.52 18.53
C THR A 288 3.81 10.77 19.32
N LYS A 289 3.99 9.47 19.03
CA LYS A 289 4.95 8.60 19.77
C LYS A 289 6.42 9.04 19.67
N GLU A 290 6.76 9.88 18.70
CA GLU A 290 8.12 10.41 18.49
C GLU A 290 8.37 11.73 19.25
N THR A 291 7.33 12.28 19.90
CA THR A 291 7.45 13.53 20.66
C THR A 291 8.24 13.29 21.95
N SER A 292 9.37 13.98 22.12
CA SER A 292 10.11 13.99 23.40
C SER A 292 9.21 14.51 24.52
N GLN A 293 9.33 13.98 25.75
CA GLN A 293 8.45 14.34 26.88
C GLN A 293 6.95 14.32 26.54
N ARG A 294 6.53 13.37 25.70
CA ARG A 294 5.14 13.23 25.22
C ARG A 294 4.13 13.32 26.35
N TRP A 295 4.38 12.59 27.43
CA TRP A 295 3.42 12.43 28.50
C TRP A 295 3.31 13.65 29.42
N GLU A 296 4.39 14.42 29.56
CA GLU A 296 4.36 15.72 30.24
C GLU A 296 3.53 16.72 29.43
N ARG A 297 3.74 16.78 28.11
CA ARG A 297 2.94 17.63 27.20
C ARG A 297 1.48 17.23 27.14
N VAL A 298 1.19 15.92 27.16
CA VAL A 298 -0.19 15.41 27.22
C VAL A 298 -0.86 15.81 28.53
N ALA A 299 -0.18 15.67 29.68
CA ALA A 299 -0.74 16.07 30.96
C ALA A 299 -1.00 17.58 31.03
N ALA A 300 -0.07 18.40 30.53
CA ALA A 300 -0.24 19.85 30.48
C ALA A 300 -1.44 20.29 29.62
N ALA A 301 -1.84 19.49 28.64
CA ALA A 301 -2.98 19.76 27.77
C ALA A 301 -4.32 19.24 28.32
N VAL A 302 -4.34 18.48 29.44
CA VAL A 302 -5.56 17.94 30.04
C VAL A 302 -5.81 18.60 31.40
N PRO A 303 -6.77 19.53 31.50
CA PRO A 303 -6.98 20.30 32.72
C PRO A 303 -7.39 19.41 33.89
N GLY A 304 -6.67 19.55 35.01
CA GLY A 304 -6.95 18.85 36.26
C GLY A 304 -6.65 17.34 36.24
N LYS A 305 -5.93 16.83 35.24
CA LYS A 305 -5.48 15.42 35.22
C LYS A 305 -3.96 15.32 35.19
N THR A 306 -3.43 14.38 35.93
CA THR A 306 -1.99 14.12 36.02
C THR A 306 -1.51 13.24 34.86
N MET A 307 -0.19 13.20 34.65
CA MET A 307 0.44 12.30 33.68
C MET A 307 0.04 10.84 33.88
N VAL A 308 -0.02 10.39 35.14
CA VAL A 308 -0.37 9.01 35.49
C VAL A 308 -1.81 8.70 35.11
N GLN A 309 -2.75 9.62 35.39
CA GLN A 309 -4.16 9.49 35.00
C GLN A 309 -4.34 9.47 33.48
N CYS A 310 -3.62 10.32 32.75
CA CYS A 310 -3.66 10.34 31.28
C CYS A 310 -3.15 9.02 30.67
N LYS A 311 -2.06 8.45 31.24
CA LYS A 311 -1.54 7.12 30.83
C LYS A 311 -2.54 6.00 31.11
N LYS A 312 -3.16 5.99 32.30
CA LYS A 312 -4.19 5.01 32.69
C LYS A 312 -5.38 5.03 31.73
N LYS A 313 -5.96 6.21 31.49
CA LYS A 313 -7.09 6.38 30.58
C LYS A 313 -6.75 6.01 29.13
N PHE A 314 -5.52 6.31 28.68
CA PHE A 314 -5.05 5.86 27.37
C PHE A 314 -4.95 4.32 27.27
N ALA A 315 -4.49 3.65 28.32
CA ALA A 315 -4.45 2.19 28.36
C ALA A 315 -5.88 1.61 28.29
N GLU A 316 -6.82 2.13 29.06
CA GLU A 316 -8.24 1.74 29.01
C GLU A 316 -8.85 1.92 27.61
N LEU A 317 -8.59 3.06 26.96
CA LEU A 317 -9.05 3.32 25.59
C LEU A 317 -8.47 2.30 24.59
N LYS A 318 -7.19 1.92 24.75
CA LYS A 318 -6.57 0.88 23.92
C LYS A 318 -7.20 -0.49 24.15
N GLU A 319 -7.49 -0.84 25.40
CA GLU A 319 -8.15 -2.09 25.75
C GLU A 319 -9.58 -2.14 25.22
N LEU A 320 -10.33 -1.05 25.32
CA LEU A 320 -11.69 -0.97 24.79
C LEU A 320 -11.73 -1.12 23.26
N ILE A 321 -10.77 -0.55 22.54
CA ILE A 321 -10.64 -0.74 21.09
C ILE A 321 -10.27 -2.20 20.77
N ARG A 322 -9.40 -2.81 21.58
CA ARG A 322 -8.95 -4.19 21.40
C ARG A 322 -10.05 -5.20 21.71
N SER A 323 -10.81 -5.01 22.78
CA SER A 323 -11.93 -5.88 23.17
C SER A 323 -13.11 -5.74 22.21
N LYS A 324 -13.41 -4.53 21.73
CA LYS A 324 -14.43 -4.30 20.70
C LYS A 324 -14.03 -4.85 19.32
N LYS A 325 -12.73 -5.11 19.09
CA LYS A 325 -12.19 -5.74 17.88
C LYS A 325 -12.25 -7.27 17.91
N THR A 326 -12.38 -7.88 19.08
CA THR A 326 -12.47 -9.34 19.29
C THR A 326 -13.89 -9.84 19.51
N GLY A 327 -14.88 -8.97 19.69
CA GLY A 327 -16.29 -9.31 19.93
C GLY A 327 -17.18 -9.36 18.67
N VAL A 328 -16.60 -9.55 17.49
CA VAL A 328 -17.31 -9.75 16.20
C VAL A 328 -16.64 -10.89 15.45
#